data_AF-A0A4R6IBZ6-F1
#
_entry.id   AF-A0A4R6IBZ6-F1
#
_cell.length_a   1.000
_cell.length_b   1.000
_cell.length_c   1.000
_cell.angle_alpha   90.00
_cell.angle_beta   90.00
_cell.angle_gamma   90.00
#
_symmetry.space_group_name_H-M   'P 1'
#
loop_
_entity.id
_entity.type
_entity.pdbx_description
1 polymer ?
#
loop_
_entity_poly.entity_id
_entity_poly.type
_entity_poly.pdbx_seq_one_letter_code
_entity_poly.pdbx_strand_id
1 'polypeptide(L)' 'MYQYKAILKTTGEKIAEGHSVQEVEQEVKSYRRGQKHGEHTRGDDLVEIIHVERSKKEGTLASKEKLVKTV' A
#
# COMPACT_ATOMS: atom_id res chain seq x y z
N MET A 1 5.14 10.62 -8.95
CA MET A 1 3.85 10.43 -8.26
C MET A 1 3.52 8.94 -8.19
N TYR A 2 3.34 8.40 -6.99
CA TYR A 2 3.12 6.97 -6.77
C TYR A 2 1.76 6.53 -7.30
N GLN A 3 1.76 5.36 -7.94
CA GLN A 3 0.59 4.77 -8.59
C GLN A 3 -0.03 3.67 -7.74
N TYR A 4 0.71 3.17 -6.75
CA TYR A 4 0.26 2.10 -5.87
C TYR A 4 0.53 2.48 -4.42
N LYS A 5 -0.38 2.09 -3.53
CA LYS A 5 -0.23 2.19 -2.09
C LYS A 5 -0.62 0.87 -1.45
N ALA A 6 0.05 0.51 -0.36
CA ALA A 6 -0.38 -0.58 0.52
C ALA A 6 -0.94 -0.01 1.81
N ILE A 7 -2.09 -0.54 2.23
CA ILE A 7 -2.73 -0.18 3.49
C ILE A 7 -2.97 -1.43 4.35
N LEU A 8 -2.93 -1.27 5.67
CA LEU A 8 -3.41 -2.30 6.59
C LEU A 8 -4.93 -2.38 6.50
N LYS A 9 -5.48 -3.60 6.34
CA LYS A 9 -6.93 -3.81 6.26
C LYS A 9 -7.66 -3.47 7.57
N THR A 10 -6.98 -3.66 8.69
CA THR A 10 -7.51 -3.45 10.05
C THR A 10 -7.65 -1.97 10.40
N THR A 11 -6.65 -1.16 10.09
CA THR A 11 -6.58 0.25 10.50
C THR A 11 -6.72 1.24 9.35
N GLY A 12 -6.57 0.79 8.10
CA GLY A 12 -6.45 1.66 6.93
C GLY A 12 -5.12 2.42 6.86
N GLU A 13 -4.17 2.12 7.75
CA GLU A 13 -2.88 2.81 7.81
C GLU A 13 -2.03 2.48 6.57
N LYS A 14 -1.46 3.51 5.96
CA LYS A 14 -0.60 3.37 4.80
C LYS A 14 0.80 2.95 5.22
N ILE A 15 1.24 1.79 4.72
CA ILE A 15 2.54 1.20 5.09
C ILE A 15 3.59 1.24 3.97
N ALA A 16 3.18 1.40 2.71
CA ALA A 16 4.08 1.49 1.56
C ALA A 16 3.45 2.29 0.41
N GLU A 17 4.28 2.91 -0.42
CA GLU A 17 3.89 3.59 -1.66
C GLU A 17 4.92 3.32 -2.76
N GLY A 18 4.46 3.10 -3.99
CA GLY A 18 5.35 2.74 -5.08
C GLY A 18 4.81 3.08 -6.47
N HIS A 19 5.69 2.95 -7.46
CA HIS A 19 5.33 3.12 -8.87
C HIS A 19 4.90 1.81 -9.53
N SER A 20 5.25 0.67 -8.93
CA SER A 20 4.85 -0.66 -9.37
C SER A 20 4.29 -1.50 -8.21
N VAL A 21 3.55 -2.55 -8.54
CA VAL A 21 3.06 -3.51 -7.54
C VAL A 21 4.22 -4.21 -6.85
N GLN A 22 5.28 -4.54 -7.61
CA GLN A 22 6.45 -5.26 -7.12
C GLN A 22 7.22 -4.44 -6.07
N GLU A 23 7.39 -3.14 -6.28
CA GLU A 23 8.00 -2.24 -5.28
C GLU A 23 7.20 -2.25 -3.99
N VAL A 24 5.87 -2.07 -4.08
CA VAL A 24 4.99 -2.08 -2.92
C VAL A 24 5.03 -3.44 -2.20
N GLU A 25 5.06 -4.55 -2.93
CA GLU A 25 5.18 -5.89 -2.33
C GLU A 25 6.52 -6.09 -1.59
N GLN A 26 7.62 -5.57 -2.13
CA GLN A 26 8.92 -5.61 -1.45
C GLN A 26 8.91 -4.77 -0.17
N GLU A 27 8.33 -3.57 -0.21
CA GLU A 27 8.18 -2.74 0.98
C GLU A 27 7.27 -3.38 2.03
N VAL A 28 6.15 -3.98 1.63
CA VAL A 28 5.26 -4.73 2.54
C VAL A 28 6.00 -5.90 3.20
N LYS A 29 6.85 -6.60 2.46
CA LYS A 29 7.69 -7.67 3.02
C LYS A 29 8.72 -7.12 4.02
N SER A 30 9.30 -5.96 3.74
CA SER A 30 10.22 -5.27 4.65
C SER A 30 9.50 -4.80 5.92
N TYR A 31 8.30 -4.23 5.77
CA TYR A 31 7.42 -3.88 6.89
C TYR A 31 7.16 -5.11 7.77
N ARG A 32 6.68 -6.23 7.22
CA ARG A 32 6.48 -7.47 7.99
C ARG A 32 7.75 -7.96 8.70
N ARG A 33 8.94 -7.71 8.14
CA ARG A 33 10.21 -8.04 8.81
C ARG A 33 10.55 -7.08 9.95
N GLY A 34 10.13 -5.82 9.90
CA GLY A 34 10.25 -4.84 10.99
C GLY A 34 9.63 -5.33 12.30
N GLN A 35 8.61 -6.20 12.24
CA GLN A 35 8.09 -6.90 13.42
C GLN A 35 9.16 -7.68 14.18
N LYS A 36 10.10 -8.34 13.48
CA LYS A 36 11.20 -9.10 14.11
C LYS A 36 12.19 -8.17 14.82
N HIS A 37 12.23 -6.91 14.41
CA HIS A 37 13.08 -5.87 15.01
C HIS A 37 12.33 -5.06 16.08
N GLY A 38 11.06 -5.37 16.36
CA GLY A 38 10.25 -4.68 17.37
C GLY A 38 9.69 -3.33 16.91
N GLU A 39 9.72 -3.02 15.62
CA GLU A 39 9.27 -1.73 15.08
C GLU A 39 7.74 -1.57 15.12
N HIS A 40 7.00 -2.68 15.00
CA HIS A 40 5.55 -2.76 15.18
C HIS A 40 5.13 -4.20 15.49
N THR A 41 3.89 -4.39 15.94
CA THR A 41 3.34 -5.73 16.27
C THR A 41 2.45 -6.31 15.17
N ARG A 42 2.09 -5.50 14.17
CA ARG A 42 1.10 -5.83 13.12
C ARG A 42 1.67 -6.63 11.92
N GLY A 43 2.54 -7.61 12.18
CA GLY A 43 3.15 -8.40 11.09
C GLY A 43 2.16 -9.35 10.39
N ASP A 44 1.12 -9.78 11.11
CA ASP A 44 0.12 -10.74 10.63
C ASP A 44 -1.12 -10.07 10.02
N ASP A 45 -1.17 -8.74 10.02
CA ASP A 45 -2.29 -8.00 9.45
C ASP A 45 -2.33 -8.17 7.93
N LEU A 46 -3.56 -8.34 7.42
CA LEU A 46 -3.81 -8.35 5.97
C LEU A 46 -3.52 -6.97 5.39
N VAL A 47 -2.86 -6.96 4.24
CA VAL A 47 -2.44 -5.77 3.53
C VAL A 47 -3.16 -5.68 2.20
N GLU A 48 -3.77 -4.53 1.92
CA GLU A 48 -4.46 -4.25 0.67
C GLU A 48 -3.60 -3.35 -0.21
N ILE A 49 -3.25 -3.84 -1.41
CA ILE A 49 -2.54 -3.08 -2.44
C ILE A 49 -3.59 -2.42 -3.34
N ILE A 50 -3.54 -1.10 -3.39
CA ILE A 50 -4.50 -0.25 -4.10
C ILE A 50 -3.75 0.51 -5.20
N HIS A 51 -4.26 0.43 -6.43
CA HIS A 51 -3.85 1.28 -7.52
C HIS A 51 -4.59 2.62 -7.44
N VAL A 52 -3.83 3.70 -7.41
CA VAL A 52 -4.34 5.07 -7.40
C VAL A 52 -4.19 5.62 -8.81
N GLU A 53 -5.27 5.52 -9.58
CA GLU A 53 -5.32 6.07 -10.93
C GLU A 53 -5.76 7.53 -10.84
N ARG A 54 -4.81 8.47 -10.99
CA ARG A 54 -5.14 9.89 -11.11
C ARG A 54 -5.32 10.27 -12.57
N SER A 55 -6.53 10.70 -12.91
CA SER A 55 -6.86 11.21 -14.24
C SER A 55 -6.13 12.54 -14.46
N LYS A 56 -5.15 12.57 -15.38
CA LYS A 56 -4.37 13.79 -15.69
C LYS A 56 -5.25 14.96 -16.15
N LYS A 57 -6.47 14.70 -16.64
CA LYS A 57 -7.41 15.70 -17.14
C LYS A 57 -8.31 16.34 -16.08
N GLU A 58 -8.64 15.63 -15.00
CA GLU A 58 -9.70 16.04 -14.06
C GLU A 58 -9.16 16.40 -12.65
N GLY A 59 -7.85 16.37 -12.46
CA GLY A 59 -7.21 16.78 -11.21
C GLY A 59 -7.38 15.77 -10.07
N THR A 60 -6.96 16.18 -8.87
CA THR A 60 -6.84 15.32 -7.68
C THR A 60 -8.15 14.71 -7.19
N LEU A 61 -9.29 15.33 -7.54
CA LEU A 61 -10.63 14.93 -7.09
C LEU A 61 -11.22 13.76 -7.90
N ALA A 62 -10.65 13.45 -9.06
CA ALA A 62 -11.07 12.34 -9.92
C ALA A 62 -10.16 11.10 -9.78
N SER A 63 -9.42 10.98 -8.67
CA SER A 63 -8.60 9.81 -8.41
C SER A 63 -9.50 8.60 -8.14
N LYS A 64 -9.41 7.57 -8.97
CA LYS A 64 -10.07 6.29 -8.73
C LYS A 64 -9.10 5.37 -8.01
N GLU A 65 -9.53 4.87 -6.87
CA GLU A 65 -8.80 3.84 -6.11
C GLU A 65 -9.35 2.48 -6.47
N LYS A 66 -8.49 1.59 -6.96
CA LYS A 66 -8.86 0.23 -7.33
C LYS A 66 -8.04 -0.75 -6.51
N LEU A 67 -8.71 -1.63 -5.76
CA LEU A 67 -8.05 -2.74 -5.09
C LEU A 67 -7.44 -3.67 -6.14
N VAL A 68 -6.14 -3.90 -6.04
CA VAL A 68 -5.38 -4.77 -6.95
C VAL A 68 -5.24 -6.15 -6.33
N LYS A 69 -4.89 -6.21 -5.04
CA LYS A 69 -4.53 -7.46 -4.36
C LYS A 69 -4.64 -7.32 -2.83
N THR A 70 -4.94 -8.42 -2.15
CA THR A 70 -4.84 -8.55 -0.69
C THR A 70 -3.77 -9.60 -0.36
N VAL A 71 -2.91 -9.32 0.62
CA VAL A 71 -1.71 -10.10 1.00
C VAL A 71 -1.63 -10.30 2.50
#